data_AF-A0A2D4PKY0-F1
#
_entry.id   AF-A0A2D4PKY0-F1
#
_cell.length_a   1.000
_cell.length_b   1.000
_cell.length_c   1.000
_cell.angle_alpha   90.00
_cell.angle_beta   90.00
_cell.angle_gamma   90.00
#
_symmetry.space_group_name_H-M   'P 1'
#
loop_
_entity.id
_entity.type
_entity.pdbx_description
1 polymer ?
#
loop_
_entity_poly.entity_id
_entity_poly.type
_entity_poly.pdbx_seq_one_letter_code
_entity_poly.pdbx_strand_id
1 'polypeptide(L)'
;LEVLSFDSVRRRMSVIVKSAKGEIFLFCKGADSSIFPRVKEGKIEQIRSRVERNAVEGLRTLCVAYKKFTYEEYEIVEKQLQEAKLAVRDREKKLEEAYEQIE
;
A
#
# COMPACT_ATOMS: atom_id res chain seq x y z
N LEU A 1 -11.59 4.97 7.73
CA LEU A 1 -11.04 3.91 6.84
C LEU A 1 -10.93 4.46 5.44
N GLU A 2 -9.94 4.02 4.68
CA GLU A 2 -9.36 4.83 3.61
C GLU A 2 -9.03 4.02 2.35
N VAL A 3 -9.17 4.67 1.19
CA VAL A 3 -8.70 4.15 -0.10
C VAL A 3 -7.57 5.04 -0.58
N LEU A 4 -6.40 4.45 -0.75
CA LEU A 4 -5.25 5.08 -1.39
C LEU A 4 -5.32 4.68 -2.87
N SER A 5 -5.92 5.55 -3.67
CA SER A 5 -6.24 5.29 -5.07
C SER A 5 -5.02 4.87 -5.89
N PHE A 6 -5.27 4.09 -6.95
CA PHE A 6 -4.23 3.73 -7.90
C PHE A 6 -3.65 4.98 -8.55
N ASP A 7 -2.33 5.00 -8.69
CA ASP A 7 -1.60 6.00 -9.44
C ASP A 7 -0.60 5.31 -10.39
N SER A 8 -0.47 5.83 -11.61
CA SER A 8 0.37 5.22 -12.65
C SER A 8 1.87 5.37 -12.37
N VAL A 9 2.28 6.34 -11.56
CA VAL A 9 3.68 6.52 -11.15
C VAL A 9 4.01 5.47 -10.08
N ARG A 10 3.16 5.35 -9.06
CA ARG A 10 3.32 4.38 -7.96
C ARG A 10 3.05 2.93 -8.37
N ARG A 11 2.20 2.70 -9.38
CA ARG A 11 1.78 1.39 -9.93
C ARG A 11 1.22 0.42 -8.89
N ARG A 12 0.50 0.97 -7.91
CA ARG A 12 -0.12 0.24 -6.80
C ARG A 12 -1.31 1.01 -6.24
N MET A 13 -2.16 0.32 -5.49
CA MET A 13 -3.27 0.89 -4.73
C MET A 13 -3.40 0.19 -3.38
N SER A 14 -3.88 0.91 -2.38
CA SER A 14 -4.06 0.36 -1.03
C SER A 14 -5.41 0.68 -0.44
N VAL A 15 -5.81 -0.13 0.53
CA VAL A 15 -6.99 0.11 1.36
C VAL A 15 -6.62 -0.07 2.82
N ILE A 16 -7.13 0.81 3.67
CA ILE A 16 -7.04 0.67 5.12
C ILE A 16 -8.41 0.22 5.62
N VAL A 17 -8.45 -0.93 6.28
CA VAL A 17 -9.68 -1.57 6.76
C VAL A 17 -9.58 -1.92 8.25
N LYS A 18 -10.73 -2.00 8.92
CA LYS A 18 -10.86 -2.48 10.31
C LYS A 18 -11.59 -3.82 10.31
N SER A 19 -10.99 -4.83 10.93
CA SER A 19 -11.60 -6.15 11.08
C SER A 19 -12.75 -6.12 12.08
N ALA A 20 -13.60 -7.16 12.08
CA ALA A 20 -14.65 -7.31 13.07
C ALA A 20 -14.12 -7.40 14.52
N LYS A 21 -12.84 -7.77 14.71
CA LYS A 21 -12.15 -7.80 16.00
C LYS A 21 -11.56 -6.44 16.41
N GLY A 22 -11.73 -5.42 15.57
CA GLY A 22 -11.22 -4.07 15.80
C GLY A 22 -9.79 -3.82 15.33
N GLU A 23 -9.11 -4.83 14.77
CA GLU A 23 -7.75 -4.70 14.26
C GLU A 23 -7.72 -3.90 12.96
N ILE A 24 -6.70 -3.07 12.76
CA ILE A 24 -6.58 -2.20 11.59
C ILE A 24 -5.47 -2.72 10.68
N PHE A 25 -5.77 -2.83 9.39
CA PHE A 25 -4.85 -3.33 8.38
C PHE A 25 -4.80 -2.40 7.18
N LEU A 26 -3.60 -2.19 6.65
CA LEU A 26 -3.38 -1.73 5.28
C LEU A 26 -3.16 -2.94 4.38
N PHE A 27 -3.89 -3.05 3.29
CA PHE A 27 -3.63 -3.98 2.19
C PHE A 27 -3.19 -3.21 0.97
N CYS A 28 -2.07 -3.57 0.37
CA CYS A 28 -1.53 -2.95 -0.84
C CYS A 28 -1.44 -3.99 -1.96
N LYS A 29 -1.96 -3.66 -3.16
CA LYS A 29 -1.78 -4.47 -4.37
C LYS A 29 -1.15 -3.65 -5.48
N GLY A 30 -0.23 -4.26 -6.22
CA GLY A 30 0.47 -3.58 -7.30
C GLY A 30 1.43 -4.47 -8.07
N ALA A 31 2.22 -3.85 -8.95
CA ALA A 31 3.32 -4.52 -9.62
C ALA A 31 4.36 -5.02 -8.60
N ASP A 32 5.01 -6.13 -8.90
CA ASP A 32 6.10 -6.71 -8.12
C ASP A 32 7.23 -5.70 -7.84
N SER A 33 7.60 -4.91 -8.85
CA SER A 33 8.58 -3.82 -8.73
C SER A 33 8.18 -2.72 -7.76
N SER A 34 6.89 -2.54 -7.50
CA SER A 34 6.36 -1.53 -6.57
C SER A 34 6.15 -2.08 -5.16
N ILE A 35 5.79 -3.36 -5.05
CA ILE A 35 5.47 -4.01 -3.78
C ILE A 35 6.73 -4.52 -3.07
N PHE A 36 7.61 -5.27 -3.74
CA PHE A 36 8.75 -5.91 -3.07
C PHE A 36 9.68 -4.95 -2.31
N PRO A 37 10.00 -3.73 -2.80
CA PRO A 37 10.84 -2.79 -2.04
C PRO A 37 10.24 -2.33 -0.70
N ARG A 38 8.93 -2.48 -0.49
CA ARG A 38 8.22 -2.05 0.74
C ARG A 38 8.00 -3.17 1.75
N VAL A 39 8.17 -4.42 1.33
CA VAL A 39 7.92 -5.58 2.19
C VAL A 39 9.15 -5.87 3.04
N LYS A 40 8.99 -5.82 4.36
CA LYS A 40 10.09 -6.06 5.32
C LYS A 40 10.26 -7.54 5.69
N GLU A 41 9.19 -8.32 5.61
CA GLU A 41 9.16 -9.70 6.08
C GLU A 41 8.32 -10.61 5.18
N GLY A 42 8.59 -11.92 5.24
CA GLY A 42 7.89 -12.93 4.47
C GLY A 42 8.77 -13.67 3.47
N LYS A 43 8.15 -14.54 2.66
CA LYS A 43 8.85 -15.42 1.71
C LYS A 43 9.12 -14.72 0.36
N ILE A 44 9.76 -13.56 0.41
CA ILE A 44 9.93 -12.66 -0.75
C ILE A 44 10.53 -13.40 -1.94
N GLU A 45 11.61 -14.15 -1.74
CA GLU A 45 12.31 -14.84 -2.84
C GLU A 45 11.47 -15.95 -3.49
N GLN A 46 10.71 -16.70 -2.67
CA GLN A 46 9.78 -17.70 -3.20
C GLN A 46 8.67 -17.07 -4.03
N ILE A 47 8.16 -15.91 -3.60
CA ILE A 47 7.12 -15.18 -4.33
C ILE A 47 7.70 -14.59 -5.62
N ARG A 48 8.91 -14.02 -5.57
CA ARG A 48 9.62 -13.50 -6.75
C ARG A 48 9.75 -14.54 -7.85
N SER A 49 10.24 -15.74 -7.52
CA SER A 49 10.35 -16.84 -8.48
C SER A 49 9.01 -17.24 -9.12
N ARG A 50 7.90 -17.15 -8.37
CA ARG A 50 6.55 -17.40 -8.92
C ARG A 50 6.09 -16.28 -9.86
N VAL A 51 6.36 -15.02 -9.51
CA VAL A 51 6.05 -13.87 -10.38
C VAL A 51 6.82 -13.99 -11.71
N GLU A 52 8.10 -14.32 -11.65
CA GLU A 52 8.94 -14.53 -12.85
C GLU A 52 8.40 -15.66 -13.73
N ARG A 53 7.99 -16.78 -13.14
CA ARG A 53 7.36 -17.89 -13.88
C ARG A 53 6.07 -17.45 -14.57
N ASN A 54 5.19 -16.75 -13.84
CA ASN A 54 3.94 -16.25 -14.40
C ASN A 54 4.20 -15.28 -15.57
N ALA A 55 5.26 -14.48 -15.51
CA ALA A 55 5.64 -13.57 -16.59
C ALA A 55 6.07 -14.34 -17.86
N VAL A 56 6.82 -15.45 -17.72
CA VAL A 56 7.17 -16.34 -18.83
C VAL A 56 5.92 -16.95 -19.48
N GLU A 57 4.89 -17.23 -18.69
CA GLU A 57 3.59 -17.74 -19.15
C GLU A 57 2.66 -16.64 -19.70
N GLY A 58 3.09 -15.38 -19.70
CA GLY A 58 2.29 -14.24 -20.19
C GLY A 58 1.13 -13.82 -19.27
N LEU A 59 1.14 -14.26 -18.01
CA LEU A 59 0.09 -13.96 -17.04
C LEU A 59 0.27 -12.58 -16.42
N ARG A 60 -0.83 -11.83 -16.32
CA ARG A 60 -0.87 -10.58 -15.54
C ARG A 60 -0.88 -10.91 -14.05
N THR A 61 0.22 -10.63 -13.37
CA THR A 61 0.39 -10.91 -11.94
C THR A 61 0.36 -9.60 -11.14
N LEU A 62 -0.35 -9.61 -10.01
CA LEU A 62 -0.25 -8.58 -8.99
C LEU A 62 0.30 -9.20 -7.71
N CYS A 63 1.20 -8.48 -7.06
CA CYS A 63 1.65 -8.79 -5.71
C CYS A 63 0.72 -8.11 -4.71
N VAL A 64 0.45 -8.79 -3.59
CA VAL A 64 -0.34 -8.25 -2.49
C VAL A 64 0.46 -8.37 -1.20
N ALA A 65 0.53 -7.27 -0.45
CA ALA A 65 1.14 -7.19 0.86
C ALA A 65 0.15 -6.58 1.86
N TYR A 66 0.38 -6.80 3.15
CA TYR A 66 -0.38 -6.16 4.19
C TYR A 66 0.52 -5.67 5.33
N LYS A 67 0.05 -4.67 6.05
CA LYS A 67 0.62 -4.17 7.30
C LYS A 67 -0.50 -4.10 8.33
N LYS A 68 -0.27 -4.67 9.51
CA LYS A 68 -1.14 -4.46 10.66
C LYS A 68 -0.67 -3.22 11.40
N PHE A 69 -1.60 -2.32 11.74
CA PHE A 69 -1.29 -1.15 12.56
C PHE A 69 -1.61 -1.41 14.03
N THR A 70 -0.83 -0.78 14.91
CA THR A 70 -1.33 -0.46 16.25
C THR A 70 -2.31 0.71 16.18
N TYR A 71 -3.02 0.98 17.27
CA TYR A 71 -3.95 2.12 17.31
C TYR A 71 -3.20 3.45 17.17
N GLU A 72 -2.06 3.58 17.84
CA GLU A 72 -1.22 4.79 17.84
C GLU A 72 -0.63 5.05 16.45
N GLU A 73 -0.17 4.00 15.76
CA GLU A 73 0.29 4.12 14.37
C GLU A 73 -0.84 4.59 13.45
N TYR A 74 -2.04 4.03 13.60
CA TYR A 74 -3.17 4.41 12.76
C TYR A 74 -3.63 5.85 13.03
N GLU A 75 -3.61 6.34 14.27
CA GLU A 75 -3.95 7.74 14.57
C GLU A 75 -3.01 8.72 13.85
N ILE A 76 -1.72 8.42 13.79
CA ILE A 76 -0.74 9.23 13.05
C ILE A 76 -1.07 9.20 11.55
N VAL A 77 -1.31 8.01 11.00
CA VAL A 77 -1.68 7.81 9.59
C VAL A 77 -2.95 8.57 9.23
N GLU A 78 -3.97 8.49 10.08
CA GLU A 78 -5.25 9.18 9.89
C GLU A 78 -5.06 10.70 9.88
N LYS A 79 -4.29 11.24 10.84
CA LYS A 79 -3.98 12.67 10.88
C LYS A 79 -3.24 13.14 9.63
N GLN A 80 -2.21 12.41 9.20
CA GLN A 80 -1.43 12.73 8.00
C GLN A 80 -2.33 12.75 6.74
N LEU A 81 -3.21 11.75 6.59
CA LEU A 81 -4.14 11.69 5.46
C LEU A 81 -5.15 12.84 5.49
N GLN A 82 -5.69 13.18 6.66
CA GLN A 82 -6.63 14.30 6.79
C GLN A 82 -5.95 15.64 6.45
N GLU A 83 -4.75 15.88 6.96
CA GLU A 83 -3.98 17.09 6.64
C GLU A 83 -3.67 17.20 5.14
N ALA A 84 -3.28 16.09 4.50
CA ALA A 84 -3.04 16.06 3.06
C ALA A 84 -4.33 16.33 2.26
N LYS A 85 -5.48 15.76 2.66
CA LYS A 85 -6.78 15.95 1.98
C LYS A 85 -7.33 17.37 2.10
N LEU A 86 -7.14 17.99 3.27
CA LEU A 86 -7.62 19.34 3.56
C LEU A 86 -6.69 20.44 3.01
N ALA A 87 -5.54 20.07 2.43
CA ALA A 87 -4.61 21.04 1.88
C ALA A 87 -5.23 21.82 0.70
N VAL A 88 -5.17 23.15 0.80
CA VAL A 88 -5.66 24.06 -0.25
C VAL A 88 -4.68 24.15 -1.42
N ARG A 89 -3.38 24.01 -1.15
CA ARG A 89 -2.29 24.03 -2.14
C ARG A 89 -1.57 22.69 -2.17
N ASP A 90 -1.16 22.29 -3.37
CA ASP A 90 -0.37 21.08 -3.62
C ASP A 90 -0.98 19.79 -3.03
N ARG A 91 -2.32 19.73 -3.00
CA ARG A 91 -3.07 18.62 -2.39
C ARG A 91 -2.66 17.26 -2.94
N GLU A 92 -2.53 17.14 -4.26
CA GLU A 92 -2.15 15.88 -4.92
C GLU A 92 -0.75 15.43 -4.51
N LYS A 93 0.21 16.35 -4.49
CA LYS A 93 1.58 16.07 -4.05
C LYS A 93 1.64 15.65 -2.59
N LYS A 94 0.92 16.36 -1.71
CA LYS A 94 0.84 16.00 -0.27
C LYS A 94 0.19 14.64 -0.04
N LEU A 95 -0.81 14.29 -0.85
CA LEU A 95 -1.41 12.97 -0.81
C LEU A 95 -0.43 11.89 -1.26
N GLU A 96 0.33 12.14 -2.32
CA GLU A 96 1.36 11.21 -2.79
C GLU A 96 2.45 10.98 -1.74
N GLU A 97 2.95 12.07 -1.11
CA GLU A 97 3.91 12.00 -0.02
C GLU A 97 3.35 11.25 1.19
N ALA A 98 2.10 11.50 1.58
CA ALA A 98 1.45 10.78 2.66
C ALA A 98 1.32 9.28 2.33
N TYR A 99 0.87 8.94 1.12
CA TYR A 99 0.74 7.56 0.69
C TYR A 99 2.08 6.81 0.73
N GLU A 100 3.16 7.47 0.29
CA GLU A 100 4.51 6.92 0.31
C GLU A 100 5.04 6.64 1.72
N GLN A 101 4.68 7.45 2.71
CA GLN A 101 5.07 7.23 4.10
C GLN A 101 4.27 6.13 4.81
N ILE A 102 3.00 5.98 4.42
CA ILE A 102 2.05 5.08 5.09
C ILE A 102 2.26 3.62 4.64
N GLU A 103 2.55 3.41 3.36
CA GLU A 103 2.74 2.10 2.68
C GLU A 103 4.13 1.51 2.89
#